data_AF-A0A9D2DHI9-F1
#
_entry.id   AF-A0A9D2DHI9-F1
#
_cell.length_a   1.000
_cell.length_b   1.000
_cell.length_c   1.000
_cell.angle_alpha   90.00
_cell.angle_beta   90.00
_cell.angle_gamma   90.00
#
_symmetry.space_group_name_H-M   'P 1'
#
loop_
_entity.id
_entity.type
_entity.pdbx_description
1 polymer ?
#
loop_
_entity_poly.entity_id
_entity_poly.type
_entity_poly.pdbx_seq_one_letter_code
_entity_poly.pdbx_strand_id
1 'polypeptide(L)'
;MKVDKEARKFTKEYELTHPIKASDIERIIKRQGFKVVRYSDENDEAAKLISHLKLSEYTRLANCFTYFDNKYKILFIKDGLSAEDEKLLFLHEEGHIYLNHFNTGNTMLSTDITKEQEAHCFTEYVQKYTKIRSRMKSMLIPACVSLIICSVFLLVYIFMPHNSATITAGEHSIISTTGEESIYVNTSDIEEVSIPPSDFGASSNEDNISSDYLDAGEIDTCYWTISGEVYHLYDDCHHIKNSSSIFSGTASDSGKERVCRTCYSRYIMEKYEGSDYLQYVQG
;
A
#
# COMPACT_ATOMS: atom_id res chain seq x y z
N MET A 1 8.05 10.83 -9.31
CA MET A 1 7.55 12.24 -9.27
C MET A 1 6.23 12.46 -10.03
N LYS A 2 5.87 11.62 -11.01
CA LYS A 2 4.56 11.67 -11.69
C LYS A 2 3.47 10.89 -10.93
N VAL A 3 3.73 9.63 -10.59
CA VAL A 3 2.81 8.73 -9.88
C VAL A 3 2.31 9.33 -8.55
N ASP A 4 3.20 9.90 -7.75
CA ASP A 4 2.86 10.60 -6.49
C ASP A 4 1.77 11.67 -6.65
N LYS A 5 1.89 12.50 -7.70
CA LYS A 5 0.91 13.56 -8.00
C LYS A 5 -0.43 12.97 -8.42
N GLU A 6 -0.41 11.91 -9.24
CA GLU A 6 -1.62 11.21 -9.66
C GLU A 6 -2.30 10.50 -8.49
N ALA A 7 -1.56 9.86 -7.58
CA ALA A 7 -2.11 9.24 -6.37
C ALA A 7 -2.76 10.28 -5.43
N ARG A 8 -2.13 11.46 -5.28
CA ARG A 8 -2.71 12.59 -4.52
C ARG A 8 -4.00 13.10 -5.19
N LYS A 9 -3.99 13.22 -6.52
CA LYS A 9 -5.15 13.64 -7.31
C LYS A 9 -6.28 12.62 -7.17
N PHE A 10 -6.01 11.34 -7.36
CA PHE A 10 -6.93 10.22 -7.17
C PHE A 10 -7.60 10.26 -5.79
N THR A 11 -6.79 10.39 -4.73
CA THR A 11 -7.28 10.48 -3.34
C THR A 11 -8.24 11.65 -3.14
N LYS A 12 -8.00 12.78 -3.82
CA LYS A 12 -8.86 13.97 -3.76
C LYS A 12 -10.12 13.78 -4.59
N GLU A 13 -9.98 13.28 -5.81
CA GLU A 13 -11.05 13.07 -6.80
C GLU A 13 -12.12 12.13 -6.28
N TYR A 14 -11.72 11.02 -5.67
CA TYR A 14 -12.66 10.03 -5.11
C TYR A 14 -12.93 10.23 -3.61
N GLU A 15 -12.44 11.34 -3.04
CA GLU A 15 -12.62 11.73 -1.65
C GLU A 15 -12.26 10.66 -0.62
N LEU A 16 -11.29 9.81 -0.95
CA LEU A 16 -10.92 8.66 -0.12
C LEU A 16 -10.46 9.09 1.29
N THR A 17 -10.88 8.32 2.28
CA THR A 17 -10.54 8.50 3.69
C THR A 17 -9.96 7.23 4.27
N HIS A 18 -9.04 7.39 5.21
CA HIS A 18 -8.55 6.27 6.02
C HIS A 18 -9.59 5.85 7.09
N PRO A 19 -9.77 4.54 7.36
CA PRO A 19 -9.16 3.41 6.65
C PRO A 19 -9.82 3.18 5.29
N ILE A 20 -9.00 2.91 4.26
CA ILE A 20 -9.49 2.52 2.94
C ILE A 20 -10.04 1.10 3.03
N LYS A 21 -11.27 0.88 2.56
CA LYS A 21 -11.84 -0.48 2.43
C LYS A 21 -11.76 -0.95 0.98
N ALA A 22 -11.64 -2.26 0.76
CA ALA A 22 -11.74 -2.86 -0.57
C ALA A 22 -13.00 -2.40 -1.32
N SER A 23 -14.15 -2.33 -0.62
CA SER A 23 -15.42 -1.85 -1.17
C SER A 23 -15.39 -0.41 -1.70
N ASP A 24 -14.49 0.44 -1.18
CA ASP A 24 -14.36 1.81 -1.68
C ASP A 24 -13.67 1.83 -3.04
N ILE A 25 -12.64 1.00 -3.20
CA ILE A 25 -11.89 0.89 -4.46
C ILE A 25 -12.71 0.13 -5.51
N GLU A 26 -13.39 -0.95 -5.12
CA GLU A 26 -14.31 -1.68 -6.00
C GLU A 26 -15.39 -0.74 -6.58
N ARG A 27 -15.91 0.17 -5.76
CA ARG A 27 -16.88 1.19 -6.19
C ARG A 27 -16.27 2.16 -7.21
N ILE A 28 -15.01 2.54 -7.06
CA ILE A 28 -14.30 3.43 -7.98
C ILE A 28 -14.09 2.73 -9.33
N ILE A 29 -13.56 1.52 -9.32
CA ILE A 29 -13.37 0.67 -10.50
C ILE A 29 -14.70 0.53 -11.28
N LYS A 30 -15.80 0.23 -10.57
CA LYS A 30 -17.13 0.15 -11.19
C LYS A 30 -17.61 1.48 -11.80
N ARG A 31 -17.33 2.61 -11.14
CA ARG A 31 -17.68 3.96 -11.67
C ARG A 31 -16.91 4.30 -12.95
N GLN A 32 -15.72 3.73 -13.14
CA GLN A 32 -14.93 3.87 -14.37
C GLN A 32 -15.39 2.92 -15.50
N GLY A 33 -16.44 2.13 -15.24
CA GLY A 33 -17.10 1.27 -16.23
C GLY A 33 -16.60 -0.17 -16.25
N PHE A 34 -15.78 -0.59 -15.28
CA PHE A 34 -15.34 -1.98 -15.16
C PHE A 34 -16.38 -2.84 -14.42
N LYS A 35 -16.59 -4.05 -14.92
CA LYS A 35 -17.33 -5.09 -14.19
C LYS A 35 -16.35 -5.86 -13.32
N VAL A 36 -16.59 -5.93 -12.03
CA VAL A 36 -15.81 -6.77 -11.12
C VAL A 36 -16.45 -8.16 -11.05
N VAL A 37 -15.67 -9.20 -11.33
CA VAL A 37 -16.08 -10.60 -11.32
C VAL A 37 -15.20 -11.36 -10.34
N ARG A 38 -15.83 -11.91 -9.30
CA ARG A 38 -15.17 -12.83 -8.37
C ARG A 38 -15.17 -14.23 -8.97
N TYR A 39 -14.02 -14.89 -8.97
CA TYR A 39 -13.87 -16.24 -9.49
C TYR A 39 -13.32 -17.18 -8.42
N SER A 40 -13.78 -18.41 -8.45
CA SER A 40 -13.27 -19.53 -7.64
C SER A 40 -13.35 -20.79 -8.50
N ASP A 41 -12.70 -21.86 -8.06
CA ASP A 41 -12.75 -23.14 -8.77
C ASP A 41 -14.17 -23.74 -8.81
N GLU A 42 -15.07 -23.28 -7.91
CA GLU A 42 -16.45 -23.72 -7.79
C GLU A 42 -17.46 -22.81 -8.52
N ASN A 43 -17.05 -21.62 -8.98
CA ASN A 43 -17.95 -20.66 -9.60
C ASN A 43 -18.10 -20.90 -11.11
N ASP A 44 -19.12 -21.68 -11.47
CA ASP A 44 -19.42 -22.04 -12.86
C ASP A 44 -19.59 -20.85 -13.81
N GLU A 45 -20.19 -19.75 -13.37
CA GLU A 45 -20.46 -18.60 -14.26
C GLU A 45 -19.19 -17.80 -14.54
N ALA A 46 -18.35 -17.58 -13.53
CA ALA A 46 -17.05 -16.96 -13.71
C ALA A 46 -16.13 -17.86 -14.57
N ALA A 47 -16.12 -19.16 -14.30
CA ALA A 47 -15.34 -20.14 -15.05
C ALA A 47 -15.73 -20.19 -16.54
N LYS A 48 -17.04 -20.19 -16.86
CA LYS A 48 -17.54 -20.10 -18.25
C LYS A 48 -17.05 -18.84 -18.95
N LEU A 49 -17.09 -17.69 -18.26
CA LEU A 49 -16.64 -16.42 -18.82
C LEU A 49 -15.12 -16.41 -19.07
N ILE A 50 -14.34 -16.88 -18.09
CA ILE A 50 -12.88 -17.01 -18.20
C ILE A 50 -12.50 -17.94 -19.36
N SER A 51 -13.16 -19.09 -19.48
CA SER A 51 -12.95 -20.03 -20.58
C SER A 51 -13.31 -19.42 -21.95
N HIS A 52 -14.46 -18.72 -22.04
CA HIS A 52 -14.89 -18.05 -23.25
C HIS A 52 -13.90 -16.96 -23.71
N LEU A 53 -13.33 -16.21 -22.77
CA LEU A 53 -12.34 -15.18 -23.03
C LEU A 53 -10.90 -15.73 -23.18
N LYS A 54 -10.71 -17.05 -23.03
CA LYS A 54 -9.41 -17.74 -23.06
C LYS A 54 -8.42 -17.20 -22.00
N LEU A 55 -8.94 -16.91 -20.81
CA LEU A 55 -8.18 -16.32 -19.69
C LEU A 55 -7.77 -17.35 -18.63
N SER A 56 -7.92 -18.65 -18.88
CA SER A 56 -7.68 -19.71 -17.88
C SER A 56 -6.24 -19.77 -17.34
N GLU A 57 -5.24 -19.40 -18.15
CA GLU A 57 -3.87 -19.32 -17.67
C GLU A 57 -3.69 -18.15 -16.68
N TYR A 58 -4.40 -17.03 -16.90
CA TYR A 58 -4.28 -15.84 -16.06
C TYR A 58 -4.81 -16.10 -14.64
N THR A 59 -5.86 -16.90 -14.50
CA THR A 59 -6.39 -17.30 -13.18
C THR A 59 -5.43 -18.20 -12.39
N ARG A 60 -4.45 -18.83 -13.06
CA ARG A 60 -3.37 -19.58 -12.40
C ARG A 60 -2.20 -18.69 -12.01
N LEU A 61 -2.01 -17.57 -12.71
CA LEU A 61 -0.85 -16.69 -12.56
C LEU A 61 -1.05 -15.58 -11.55
N ALA A 62 -2.28 -15.07 -11.39
CA ALA A 62 -2.56 -13.98 -10.47
C ALA A 62 -3.94 -14.06 -9.82
N ASN A 63 -3.99 -13.65 -8.56
CA ASN A 63 -5.21 -13.58 -7.77
C ASN A 63 -6.12 -12.42 -8.18
N CYS A 64 -5.62 -11.43 -8.91
CA CYS A 64 -6.39 -10.30 -9.42
C CYS A 64 -5.77 -9.84 -10.74
N PHE A 65 -6.60 -9.51 -11.73
CA PHE A 65 -6.14 -9.00 -13.02
C PHE A 65 -7.25 -8.32 -13.81
N THR A 66 -6.87 -7.37 -14.64
CA THR A 66 -7.80 -6.62 -15.50
C THR A 66 -7.76 -7.10 -16.96
N TYR A 67 -8.94 -7.34 -17.52
CA TYR A 67 -9.20 -7.61 -18.93
C TYR A 67 -9.91 -6.42 -19.57
N PHE A 68 -9.40 -5.96 -20.70
CA PHE A 68 -9.96 -4.84 -21.43
C PHE A 68 -9.88 -5.06 -22.94
N ASP A 69 -11.03 -5.11 -23.61
CA ASP A 69 -11.11 -5.07 -25.06
C ASP A 69 -12.15 -4.02 -25.53
N ASN A 70 -12.43 -3.96 -26.83
CA ASN A 70 -13.40 -3.02 -27.41
C ASN A 70 -14.84 -3.20 -26.87
N LYS A 71 -15.16 -4.33 -26.23
CA LYS A 71 -16.51 -4.71 -25.82
C LYS A 71 -16.66 -4.84 -24.30
N TYR A 72 -15.60 -5.20 -23.59
CA TYR A 72 -15.62 -5.62 -22.21
C TYR A 72 -14.51 -4.92 -21.43
N LYS A 73 -14.89 -4.35 -20.28
CA LYS A 73 -13.97 -3.90 -19.23
C LYS A 73 -14.26 -4.75 -18.00
N ILE A 74 -13.38 -5.66 -17.64
CA ILE A 74 -13.63 -6.64 -16.58
C ILE A 74 -12.41 -6.72 -15.68
N LEU A 75 -12.62 -6.66 -14.37
CA LEU A 75 -11.60 -6.99 -13.38
C LEU A 75 -11.97 -8.32 -12.75
N PHE A 76 -11.07 -9.29 -12.84
CA PHE A 76 -11.22 -10.60 -12.22
C PHE A 76 -10.46 -10.61 -10.90
N ILE A 77 -11.08 -11.14 -9.86
CA ILE A 77 -10.45 -11.32 -8.56
C ILE A 77 -10.81 -12.68 -7.97
N LYS A 78 -9.83 -13.36 -7.39
CA LYS A 78 -10.01 -14.66 -6.75
C LYS A 78 -10.86 -14.49 -5.50
N ASP A 79 -11.81 -15.40 -5.30
CA ASP A 79 -12.63 -15.42 -4.09
C ASP A 79 -11.86 -15.98 -2.89
N GLY A 80 -12.31 -15.64 -1.68
CA GLY A 80 -11.70 -16.11 -0.43
C GLY A 80 -10.42 -15.39 0.01
N LEU A 81 -10.11 -14.23 -0.58
CA LEU A 81 -8.99 -13.39 -0.15
C LEU A 81 -9.29 -12.65 1.15
N SER A 82 -8.24 -12.27 1.89
CA SER A 82 -8.41 -11.39 3.06
C SER A 82 -8.85 -9.98 2.62
N ALA A 83 -9.55 -9.25 3.49
CA ALA A 83 -10.00 -7.89 3.18
C ALA A 83 -8.83 -6.92 2.90
N GLU A 84 -7.66 -7.20 3.48
CA GLU A 84 -6.44 -6.43 3.25
C GLU A 84 -5.83 -6.75 1.89
N ASP A 85 -5.69 -8.03 1.54
CA ASP A 85 -5.17 -8.46 0.23
C ASP A 85 -6.08 -7.98 -0.89
N GLU A 86 -7.40 -8.11 -0.72
CA GLU A 86 -8.38 -7.63 -1.68
C GLU A 86 -8.23 -6.11 -1.92
N LYS A 87 -8.04 -5.34 -0.85
CA LYS A 87 -7.79 -3.90 -0.94
C LYS A 87 -6.48 -3.59 -1.68
N LEU A 88 -5.40 -4.31 -1.37
CA LEU A 88 -4.10 -4.11 -2.01
C LEU A 88 -4.16 -4.45 -3.50
N LEU A 89 -4.77 -5.57 -3.85
CA LEU A 89 -4.94 -6.00 -5.24
C LEU A 89 -5.82 -5.04 -6.03
N PHE A 90 -6.93 -4.57 -5.45
CA PHE A 90 -7.75 -3.55 -6.11
C PHE A 90 -7.00 -2.22 -6.29
N LEU A 91 -6.19 -1.79 -5.33
CA LEU A 91 -5.39 -0.57 -5.50
C LEU A 91 -4.31 -0.73 -6.57
N HIS A 92 -3.69 -1.91 -6.67
CA HIS A 92 -2.71 -2.22 -7.70
C HIS A 92 -3.32 -2.17 -9.09
N GLU A 93 -4.44 -2.90 -9.30
CA GLU A 93 -5.16 -2.87 -10.57
C GLU A 93 -5.72 -1.48 -10.90
N GLU A 94 -6.24 -0.76 -9.90
CA GLU A 94 -6.65 0.63 -10.07
C GLU A 94 -5.47 1.53 -10.48
N GLY A 95 -4.26 1.25 -9.99
CA GLY A 95 -3.03 1.90 -10.44
C GLY A 95 -2.83 1.74 -11.95
N HIS A 96 -3.00 0.52 -12.48
CA HIS A 96 -2.92 0.29 -13.93
C HIS A 96 -4.03 1.01 -14.69
N ILE A 97 -5.27 0.99 -14.18
CA ILE A 97 -6.42 1.63 -14.84
C ILE A 97 -6.25 3.16 -14.85
N TYR A 98 -5.98 3.77 -13.69
CA TYR A 98 -5.91 5.21 -13.52
C TYR A 98 -4.70 5.84 -14.21
N LEU A 99 -3.54 5.15 -14.18
CA LEU A 99 -2.33 5.59 -14.87
C LEU A 99 -2.31 5.23 -16.36
N ASN A 100 -3.37 4.59 -16.86
CA ASN A 100 -3.55 4.22 -18.26
C ASN A 100 -2.43 3.27 -18.77
N HIS A 101 -2.06 2.28 -17.95
CA HIS A 101 -1.09 1.23 -18.27
C HIS A 101 -1.69 0.13 -19.16
N PHE A 102 -2.36 0.51 -20.24
CA PHE A 102 -2.91 -0.45 -21.21
C PHE A 102 -1.81 -0.92 -22.16
N ASN A 103 -1.69 -2.24 -22.34
CA ASN A 103 -0.87 -2.82 -23.40
C ASN A 103 -1.66 -2.94 -24.70
N THR A 104 -0.95 -3.16 -25.81
CA THR A 104 -1.53 -3.48 -27.12
C THR A 104 -2.30 -4.82 -27.12
N GLY A 105 -2.07 -5.66 -26.09
CA GLY A 105 -2.86 -6.85 -25.80
C GLY A 105 -3.96 -6.54 -24.78
N ASN A 106 -5.14 -7.13 -24.99
CA ASN A 106 -6.37 -6.88 -24.23
C ASN A 106 -6.33 -7.25 -22.72
N THR A 107 -5.16 -7.52 -22.13
CA THR A 107 -5.00 -7.99 -20.74
C THR A 107 -3.82 -7.29 -20.05
N MET A 108 -4.01 -6.84 -18.81
CA MET A 108 -2.99 -6.09 -18.03
C MET A 108 -1.99 -6.96 -17.28
N LEU A 109 -2.08 -8.29 -17.32
CA LEU A 109 -1.17 -9.18 -16.57
C LEU A 109 0.30 -9.20 -17.07
N SER A 110 0.61 -8.45 -18.12
CA SER A 110 1.90 -8.52 -18.81
C SER A 110 2.46 -7.12 -19.07
N THR A 111 2.35 -6.20 -18.10
CA THR A 111 2.90 -4.86 -18.30
C THR A 111 4.42 -4.82 -18.11
N ASP A 112 5.06 -3.85 -18.77
CA ASP A 112 6.51 -3.62 -18.64
C ASP A 112 6.85 -3.36 -17.17
N ILE A 113 8.07 -3.72 -16.73
CA ILE A 113 8.48 -3.62 -15.31
C ILE A 113 8.27 -2.21 -14.75
N THR A 114 8.47 -1.17 -15.56
CA THR A 114 8.19 0.22 -15.17
C THR A 114 6.73 0.44 -14.80
N LYS A 115 5.77 -0.12 -15.56
CA LYS A 115 4.33 0.06 -15.32
C LYS A 115 3.87 -0.69 -14.07
N GLU A 116 4.40 -1.88 -13.82
CA GLU A 116 4.18 -2.62 -12.57
C GLU A 116 4.72 -1.85 -11.36
N GLN A 117 5.93 -1.29 -11.46
CA GLN A 117 6.51 -0.44 -10.42
C GLN A 117 5.67 0.81 -10.16
N GLU A 118 5.19 1.47 -11.23
CA GLU A 118 4.35 2.64 -11.12
C GLU A 118 2.99 2.32 -10.46
N ALA A 119 2.37 1.17 -10.77
CA ALA A 119 1.14 0.71 -10.13
C ALA A 119 1.34 0.37 -8.65
N HIS A 120 2.47 -0.25 -8.30
CA HIS A 120 2.85 -0.48 -6.90
C HIS A 120 3.02 0.84 -6.14
N CYS A 121 3.83 1.76 -6.66
CA CYS A 121 4.05 3.08 -6.06
C CYS A 121 2.75 3.85 -5.87
N PHE A 122 1.82 3.74 -6.84
CA PHE A 122 0.50 4.35 -6.75
C PHE A 122 -0.26 3.86 -5.51
N THR A 123 -0.28 2.55 -5.28
CA THR A 123 -0.91 1.93 -4.10
C THR A 123 -0.38 2.53 -2.79
N GLU A 124 0.95 2.61 -2.65
CA GLU A 124 1.59 3.17 -1.47
C GLU A 124 1.24 4.64 -1.25
N TYR A 125 1.31 5.45 -2.31
CA TYR A 125 1.01 6.87 -2.22
C TYR A 125 -0.47 7.13 -1.89
N VAL A 126 -1.41 6.36 -2.44
CA VAL A 126 -2.83 6.49 -2.11
C VAL A 126 -3.07 6.18 -0.62
N GLN A 127 -2.45 5.13 -0.10
CA GLN A 127 -2.53 4.82 1.33
C GLN A 127 -1.92 5.92 2.21
N LYS A 128 -0.76 6.46 1.80
CA LYS A 128 -0.11 7.59 2.49
C LYS A 128 -1.01 8.83 2.51
N TYR A 129 -1.57 9.21 1.36
CA TYR A 129 -2.36 10.43 1.25
C TYR A 129 -3.72 10.34 1.92
N THR A 130 -4.36 9.18 1.95
CA THR A 130 -5.59 8.96 2.72
C THR A 130 -5.35 9.07 4.23
N LYS A 131 -4.25 8.52 4.75
CA LYS A 131 -3.82 8.69 6.16
C LYS A 131 -3.64 10.17 6.50
N ILE A 132 -2.85 10.90 5.70
CA ILE A 132 -2.60 12.33 5.90
C ILE A 132 -3.90 13.13 5.86
N ARG A 133 -4.76 12.87 4.88
CA ARG A 133 -6.04 13.58 4.71
C ARG A 133 -6.99 13.36 5.89
N SER A 134 -7.12 12.13 6.38
CA SER A 134 -7.95 11.83 7.56
C SER A 134 -7.42 12.54 8.80
N ARG A 135 -6.10 12.58 9.02
CA ARG A 135 -5.48 13.33 10.13
C ARG A 135 -5.77 14.83 10.03
N MET A 136 -5.64 15.42 8.84
CA MET A 136 -5.94 16.84 8.62
C MET A 136 -7.42 17.17 8.87
N LYS A 137 -8.35 16.33 8.40
CA LYS A 137 -9.79 16.49 8.68
C LYS A 137 -10.08 16.39 10.18
N SER A 138 -9.47 15.42 10.85
CA SER A 138 -9.62 15.23 12.31
C SER A 138 -9.11 16.42 13.12
N MET A 139 -8.10 17.16 12.64
CA MET A 139 -7.59 18.36 13.32
C MET A 139 -8.35 19.64 12.97
N LEU A 140 -8.83 19.78 11.73
CA LEU A 140 -9.55 20.97 11.27
C LEU A 140 -10.89 21.18 11.99
N ILE A 141 -11.66 20.11 12.19
CA ILE A 141 -12.98 20.18 12.83
C ILE A 141 -12.89 20.77 14.25
N PRO A 142 -12.08 20.24 15.19
CA PRO A 142 -11.98 20.79 16.54
C PRO A 142 -11.35 22.19 16.57
N ALA A 143 -10.41 22.51 15.67
CA ALA A 143 -9.85 23.87 15.57
C ALA A 143 -10.92 24.90 15.19
N CYS A 144 -11.77 24.58 14.20
CA CYS A 144 -12.90 25.43 13.81
C CYS A 144 -13.92 25.59 14.95
N VAL A 145 -14.26 24.49 15.65
CA VAL A 145 -15.19 24.55 16.79
C VAL A 145 -14.61 25.41 17.92
N SER A 146 -13.33 25.25 18.24
CA SER A 146 -12.65 26.06 19.26
C SER A 146 -12.66 27.56 18.91
N LEU A 147 -12.37 27.92 17.66
CA LEU A 147 -12.44 29.32 17.20
C LEU A 147 -13.84 29.91 17.32
N ILE A 148 -14.89 29.13 17.02
CA ILE A 148 -16.29 29.57 17.18
C ILE A 148 -16.62 29.75 18.66
N ILE A 149 -16.18 28.85 19.53
CA ILE A 149 -16.39 28.96 20.98
C ILE A 149 -15.70 30.22 21.52
N CYS A 150 -14.43 30.44 21.17
CA CYS A 150 -13.67 31.63 21.57
C CYS A 150 -14.32 32.93 21.08
N SER A 151 -14.85 32.97 19.85
CA SER A 151 -15.52 34.17 19.35
C SER A 151 -16.83 34.46 20.09
N VAL A 152 -17.60 33.44 20.46
CA VAL A 152 -18.80 33.59 21.29
C VAL A 152 -18.43 34.10 22.68
N PHE A 153 -17.39 33.57 23.33
CA PHE A 153 -16.93 34.06 24.64
C PHE A 153 -16.46 35.51 24.59
N LEU A 154 -15.72 35.90 23.53
CA LEU A 154 -15.30 37.29 23.34
C LEU A 154 -16.49 38.23 23.16
N LEU A 155 -17.52 37.81 22.40
CA LEU A 155 -18.75 38.59 22.27
C LEU A 155 -19.44 38.75 23.63
N VAL A 156 -19.63 37.67 24.39
CA VAL A 156 -20.23 37.73 25.73
C VAL A 156 -19.43 38.66 26.65
N TYR A 157 -18.10 38.60 26.63
CA TYR A 157 -17.24 39.47 27.43
C TYR A 157 -17.42 40.96 27.09
N ILE A 158 -17.49 41.31 25.81
CA ILE A 158 -17.70 42.70 25.36
C ILE A 158 -19.09 43.21 25.76
N PHE A 159 -20.11 42.35 25.73
CA PHE A 159 -21.49 42.71 26.05
C PHE A 159 -21.83 42.59 27.55
N MET A 160 -20.95 42.02 28.39
CA MET A 160 -21.17 42.07 29.83
C MET A 160 -21.00 43.52 30.31
N PRO A 161 -22.00 44.08 31.02
CA PRO A 161 -21.84 45.38 31.64
C PRO A 161 -20.68 45.29 32.63
N HIS A 162 -19.64 46.10 32.37
CA HIS A 162 -18.52 46.24 33.28
C HIS A 162 -19.07 46.89 34.56
N ASN A 163 -19.41 46.06 35.55
CA ASN A 163 -19.70 46.56 36.90
C ASN A 163 -18.41 47.19 37.42
N SER A 164 -18.28 48.51 37.21
CA SER A 164 -17.27 49.31 37.87
C SER A 164 -17.54 49.22 39.36
N ALA A 165 -16.81 48.34 40.04
CA ALA A 165 -16.74 48.38 41.49
C ALA A 165 -16.13 49.72 41.87
N THR A 166 -16.97 50.65 42.31
CA THR A 166 -16.56 51.92 42.89
C THR A 166 -15.71 51.61 44.12
N ILE A 167 -14.39 51.76 43.99
CA ILE A 167 -13.47 51.70 45.12
C ILE A 167 -13.77 52.94 45.98
N THR A 168 -14.56 52.73 47.03
CA THR A 168 -14.64 53.67 48.15
C THR A 168 -13.44 53.39 49.04
N ALA A 169 -12.50 54.33 49.05
CA ALA A 169 -11.39 54.34 49.97
C ALA A 169 -11.91 54.62 51.40
N GLY A 170 -11.47 53.80 52.35
CA GLY A 170 -11.56 54.10 53.79
C GLY A 170 -12.33 53.08 54.61
N GLU A 171 -11.66 52.03 55.09
CA GLU A 171 -11.09 51.99 56.44
C GLU A 171 -10.60 50.58 56.82
N HIS A 172 -9.49 50.58 57.55
CA HIS A 172 -8.71 49.47 58.08
C HIS A 172 -9.51 48.33 58.75
N SER A 173 -9.04 47.09 58.56
CA SER A 173 -8.56 46.29 59.70
C SER A 173 -7.71 45.09 59.26
N ILE A 174 -6.57 44.99 59.92
CA ILE A 174 -5.50 43.99 59.86
C ILE A 174 -5.97 42.74 60.59
N ILE A 175 -5.82 41.52 60.03
CA ILE A 175 -5.44 40.30 60.78
C ILE A 175 -4.64 39.34 59.87
N SER A 176 -3.43 39.02 60.33
CA SER A 176 -2.49 38.00 59.83
C SER A 176 -3.04 36.57 59.84
N THR A 177 -2.37 35.62 59.18
CA THR A 177 -1.74 34.41 59.82
C THR A 177 -1.41 33.33 58.76
N THR A 178 -0.10 33.25 58.44
CA THR A 178 0.84 32.09 58.28
C THR A 178 0.47 30.71 57.68
N GLY A 179 1.45 30.17 56.92
CA GLY A 179 1.83 28.74 56.81
C GLY A 179 1.76 28.17 55.38
N GLU A 180 2.87 27.99 54.63
CA GLU A 180 3.82 26.83 54.62
C GLU A 180 3.12 25.48 54.28
N GLU A 181 3.57 24.54 53.43
CA GLU A 181 4.82 24.23 52.71
C GLU A 181 4.62 23.01 51.74
N SER A 182 5.58 22.76 50.83
CA SER A 182 6.02 21.48 50.16
C SER A 182 5.10 20.79 49.11
N ILE A 183 5.49 20.50 47.85
CA ILE A 183 6.57 19.68 47.21
C ILE A 183 6.45 18.17 47.51
N TYR A 184 6.25 17.32 46.48
CA TYR A 184 7.18 16.23 46.07
C TYR A 184 6.75 15.50 44.77
N VAL A 185 7.79 14.99 44.12
CA VAL A 185 7.99 14.36 42.79
C VAL A 185 7.73 12.83 42.84
N ASN A 186 7.33 12.16 41.73
CA ASN A 186 8.16 11.12 41.03
C ASN A 186 7.50 10.40 39.82
N THR A 187 8.32 10.25 38.78
CA THR A 187 8.46 9.19 37.74
C THR A 187 8.55 7.77 38.36
N SER A 188 8.32 6.62 37.72
CA SER A 188 8.53 6.07 36.35
C SER A 188 7.70 4.77 36.23
N ASP A 189 7.64 4.12 35.06
CA ASP A 189 8.01 2.69 34.88
C ASP A 189 7.66 2.15 33.47
N ILE A 190 8.62 1.42 32.90
CA ILE A 190 8.61 0.69 31.62
C ILE A 190 8.64 -0.80 31.95
N GLU A 191 7.90 -1.64 31.24
CA GLU A 191 8.30 -3.04 31.01
C GLU A 191 7.97 -3.53 29.59
N GLU A 192 8.84 -4.40 29.09
CA GLU A 192 8.99 -4.98 27.75
C GLU A 192 8.86 -6.51 27.85
N VAL A 193 8.19 -7.20 26.90
CA VAL A 193 8.16 -8.68 26.81
C VAL A 193 8.08 -9.15 25.34
N SER A 194 8.60 -10.35 25.07
CA SER A 194 9.27 -10.81 23.84
C SER A 194 8.85 -12.24 23.34
N ILE A 195 9.19 -12.54 22.05
CA ILE A 195 9.43 -13.83 21.30
C ILE A 195 8.23 -14.82 21.00
N PRO A 196 8.25 -15.87 20.09
CA PRO A 196 9.01 -16.26 18.85
C PRO A 196 8.16 -16.78 17.61
N PRO A 197 8.79 -17.30 16.50
CA PRO A 197 8.18 -17.55 15.17
C PRO A 197 7.96 -19.05 14.78
N SER A 198 7.24 -19.33 13.66
CA SER A 198 7.08 -20.67 13.08
C SER A 198 6.88 -20.73 11.54
N ASP A 199 7.93 -21.18 10.84
CA ASP A 199 8.10 -22.32 9.89
C ASP A 199 7.05 -22.81 8.83
N PHE A 200 7.61 -23.36 7.74
CA PHE A 200 7.07 -24.16 6.58
C PHE A 200 6.32 -23.42 5.44
N GLY A 201 6.48 -23.73 4.13
CA GLY A 201 7.19 -24.78 3.38
C GLY A 201 6.75 -24.72 1.89
N ALA A 202 7.66 -25.06 0.96
CA ALA A 202 7.54 -24.86 -0.49
C ALA A 202 6.78 -25.95 -1.26
N SER A 203 6.21 -25.62 -2.43
CA SER A 203 6.12 -26.54 -3.58
C SER A 203 6.04 -25.79 -4.92
N SER A 204 6.80 -26.31 -5.88
CA SER A 204 7.08 -25.89 -7.25
C SER A 204 5.92 -26.09 -8.23
N ASN A 205 5.82 -25.24 -9.25
CA ASN A 205 5.84 -25.66 -10.66
C ASN A 205 6.01 -24.47 -11.62
N GLU A 206 6.77 -24.74 -12.67
CA GLU A 206 7.29 -23.85 -13.71
C GLU A 206 6.19 -23.33 -14.62
N ASP A 207 6.25 -22.03 -15.00
CA ASP A 207 5.71 -21.51 -16.27
C ASP A 207 6.41 -20.17 -16.60
N ASN A 208 6.72 -20.02 -17.90
CA ASN A 208 7.57 -19.02 -18.56
C ASN A 208 7.17 -17.53 -18.35
N ILE A 209 8.11 -16.66 -17.95
CA ILE A 209 7.98 -15.19 -17.98
C ILE A 209 9.23 -14.59 -18.62
N SER A 210 9.13 -14.01 -19.82
CA SER A 210 10.20 -13.36 -20.59
C SER A 210 10.88 -12.19 -19.82
N SER A 211 12.20 -12.10 -19.89
CA SER A 211 13.08 -11.07 -19.28
C SER A 211 13.46 -10.02 -20.31
N ASP A 212 12.75 -8.90 -20.32
CA ASP A 212 13.28 -7.73 -21.03
C ASP A 212 13.44 -6.48 -20.16
N TYR A 213 13.30 -6.57 -18.82
CA TYR A 213 13.34 -5.34 -18.02
C TYR A 213 13.98 -5.46 -16.61
N LEU A 214 15.13 -6.12 -16.48
CA LEU A 214 16.01 -5.79 -15.36
C LEU A 214 16.92 -4.63 -15.78
N ASP A 215 16.68 -3.45 -15.21
CA ASP A 215 17.58 -2.30 -15.32
C ASP A 215 18.98 -2.74 -14.87
N ALA A 216 19.96 -2.61 -15.78
CA ALA A 216 21.31 -3.16 -15.68
C ALA A 216 22.21 -2.45 -14.66
N GLY A 217 21.63 -1.89 -13.59
CA GLY A 217 22.30 -1.03 -12.63
C GLY A 217 22.47 -1.59 -11.21
N GLU A 218 21.75 -2.65 -10.80
CA GLU A 218 21.79 -3.11 -9.40
C GLU A 218 21.82 -4.63 -9.16
N ILE A 219 21.73 -5.48 -10.20
CA ILE A 219 21.99 -6.92 -10.07
C ILE A 219 23.18 -7.26 -10.96
N ASP A 220 24.37 -7.05 -10.41
CA ASP A 220 25.65 -7.18 -11.14
C ASP A 220 26.01 -8.64 -11.46
N THR A 221 25.29 -9.60 -10.89
CA THR A 221 25.57 -11.03 -11.08
C THR A 221 24.28 -11.85 -11.10
N CYS A 222 24.14 -12.66 -12.14
CA CYS A 222 23.13 -13.70 -12.28
C CYS A 222 23.80 -15.07 -12.41
N TYR A 223 23.02 -16.13 -12.32
CA TYR A 223 23.46 -17.52 -12.33
C TYR A 223 22.68 -18.34 -13.34
N TRP A 224 23.32 -19.28 -14.04
CA TRP A 224 22.63 -20.16 -14.99
C TRP A 224 23.34 -21.51 -15.15
N THR A 225 22.65 -22.46 -15.75
CA THR A 225 23.24 -23.73 -16.21
C THR A 225 23.21 -23.78 -17.73
N ILE A 226 24.12 -24.56 -18.34
CA ILE A 226 24.16 -24.69 -19.81
C ILE A 226 22.81 -25.20 -20.35
N SER A 227 22.22 -26.19 -19.67
CA SER A 227 20.96 -26.83 -20.05
C SER A 227 19.70 -26.06 -19.65
N GLY A 228 19.80 -25.05 -18.77
CA GLY A 228 18.64 -24.31 -18.30
C GLY A 228 18.11 -23.31 -19.33
N GLU A 229 16.82 -22.99 -19.28
CA GLU A 229 16.18 -22.02 -20.19
C GLU A 229 16.17 -20.59 -19.65
N VAL A 230 16.55 -20.41 -18.38
CA VAL A 230 16.40 -19.18 -17.62
C VAL A 230 17.69 -18.82 -16.90
N TYR A 231 17.86 -17.54 -16.58
CA TYR A 231 18.86 -17.10 -15.61
C TYR A 231 18.24 -16.86 -14.23
N HIS A 232 19.05 -16.95 -13.19
CA HIS A 232 18.65 -16.88 -11.78
C HIS A 232 19.32 -15.67 -11.13
N LEU A 233 18.63 -15.02 -10.19
CA LEU A 233 19.19 -13.88 -9.45
C LEU A 233 19.97 -14.33 -8.19
N TYR A 234 19.79 -15.58 -7.77
CA TYR A 234 20.41 -16.14 -6.58
C TYR A 234 20.99 -17.51 -6.90
N ASP A 235 22.19 -17.79 -6.41
CA ASP A 235 22.91 -19.07 -6.58
C ASP A 235 22.28 -20.22 -5.77
N ASP A 236 21.67 -19.88 -4.65
CA ASP A 236 20.94 -20.79 -3.76
C ASP A 236 19.53 -21.17 -4.26
N CYS A 237 19.13 -20.68 -5.44
CA CYS A 237 17.82 -20.96 -6.01
C CYS A 237 17.60 -22.48 -6.11
N HIS A 238 16.48 -22.98 -5.58
CA HIS A 238 16.17 -24.41 -5.51
C HIS A 238 16.28 -25.14 -6.86
N HIS A 239 16.02 -24.44 -7.97
CA HIS A 239 16.09 -24.97 -9.34
C HIS A 239 17.51 -25.21 -9.86
N ILE A 240 18.54 -24.58 -9.28
CA ILE A 240 19.94 -24.72 -9.72
C ILE A 240 20.92 -25.12 -8.63
N LYS A 241 20.57 -24.99 -7.34
CA LYS A 241 21.49 -25.23 -6.22
C LYS A 241 22.12 -26.63 -6.16
N ASN A 242 21.49 -27.62 -6.80
CA ASN A 242 21.97 -29.00 -6.85
C ASN A 242 22.66 -29.35 -8.18
N SER A 243 22.81 -28.39 -9.09
CA SER A 243 23.46 -28.60 -10.38
C SER A 243 24.97 -28.67 -10.22
N SER A 244 25.61 -29.62 -10.92
CA SER A 244 27.06 -29.82 -10.89
C SER A 244 27.86 -28.73 -11.60
N SER A 245 27.21 -27.85 -12.37
CA SER A 245 27.86 -26.82 -13.18
C SER A 245 26.98 -25.58 -13.30
N ILE A 246 27.16 -24.66 -12.34
CA ILE A 246 26.51 -23.36 -12.29
C ILE A 246 27.53 -22.32 -12.79
N PHE A 247 27.10 -21.48 -13.73
CA PHE A 247 27.87 -20.38 -14.28
C PHE A 247 27.32 -19.07 -13.72
N SER A 248 28.18 -18.04 -13.63
CA SER A 248 27.81 -16.72 -13.11
C SER A 248 28.37 -15.60 -13.99
N GLY A 249 27.67 -14.48 -14.04
CA GLY A 249 28.01 -13.33 -14.87
C GLY A 249 26.80 -12.42 -15.08
N THR A 250 26.80 -11.58 -16.10
CA THR A 250 25.65 -10.71 -16.39
C THR A 250 24.50 -11.49 -17.05
N ALA A 251 23.29 -10.93 -17.04
CA ALA A 251 22.15 -11.52 -17.77
C ALA A 251 22.48 -11.73 -19.26
N SER A 252 23.23 -10.81 -19.87
CA SER A 252 23.71 -10.92 -21.24
C SER A 252 24.67 -12.09 -21.45
N ASP A 253 25.57 -12.35 -20.50
CA ASP A 253 26.53 -13.47 -20.57
C ASP A 253 25.84 -14.84 -20.49
N SER A 254 24.66 -14.89 -19.87
CA SER A 254 23.86 -16.11 -19.77
C SER A 254 23.28 -16.56 -21.11
N GLY A 255 23.05 -15.61 -22.03
CA GLY A 255 22.34 -15.83 -23.29
C GLY A 255 20.88 -16.29 -23.10
N LYS A 256 20.29 -16.09 -21.91
CA LYS A 256 18.92 -16.51 -21.59
C LYS A 256 17.97 -15.33 -21.68
N GLU A 257 16.85 -15.54 -22.35
CA GLU A 257 15.82 -14.51 -22.56
C GLU A 257 14.98 -14.22 -21.33
N ARG A 258 15.10 -14.99 -20.23
CA ARG A 258 14.18 -14.89 -19.09
C ARG A 258 14.76 -15.13 -17.70
N VAL A 259 14.23 -14.42 -16.71
CA VAL A 259 14.54 -14.62 -15.28
C VAL A 259 13.69 -15.75 -14.71
N CYS A 260 14.28 -16.52 -13.79
CA CYS A 260 13.57 -17.49 -12.99
C CYS A 260 12.46 -16.81 -12.17
N ARG A 261 11.22 -17.28 -12.32
CA ARG A 261 10.06 -16.73 -11.61
C ARG A 261 10.23 -16.76 -10.09
N THR A 262 10.77 -17.86 -9.54
CA THR A 262 11.05 -17.97 -8.10
C THR A 262 12.08 -16.93 -7.64
N CYS A 263 13.12 -16.69 -8.45
CA CYS A 263 14.08 -15.63 -8.17
C CYS A 263 13.46 -14.24 -8.28
N TYR A 264 12.59 -14.01 -9.28
CA TYR A 264 11.93 -12.74 -9.46
C TYR A 264 11.00 -12.43 -8.29
N SER A 265 10.14 -13.38 -7.88
CA SER A 265 9.29 -13.22 -6.70
C SER A 265 10.11 -12.95 -5.44
N ARG A 266 11.20 -13.69 -5.21
CA ARG A 266 12.11 -13.45 -4.09
C ARG A 266 12.74 -12.06 -4.15
N TYR A 267 13.21 -11.62 -5.32
CA TYR A 267 13.80 -10.30 -5.51
C TYR A 267 12.81 -9.16 -5.22
N ILE A 268 11.56 -9.29 -5.65
CA ILE A 268 10.50 -8.35 -5.30
C ILE A 268 10.30 -8.36 -3.78
N MET A 269 10.15 -9.53 -3.15
CA MET A 269 9.97 -9.61 -1.70
C MET A 269 11.14 -9.00 -0.92
N GLU A 270 12.39 -9.33 -1.26
CA GLU A 270 13.58 -8.81 -0.55
C GLU A 270 13.80 -7.31 -0.80
N LYS A 271 13.54 -6.82 -2.02
CA LYS A 271 13.68 -5.39 -2.35
C LYS A 271 12.61 -4.52 -1.68
N TYR A 272 11.41 -5.07 -1.43
CA TYR A 272 10.27 -4.32 -0.89
C TYR A 272 9.91 -4.66 0.57
N GLU A 273 10.44 -5.74 1.16
CA GLU A 273 10.52 -5.93 2.63
C GLU A 273 11.71 -5.16 3.22
N GLY A 274 12.75 -4.89 2.41
CA GLY A 274 13.95 -4.15 2.81
C GLY A 274 13.81 -2.62 2.86
N SER A 275 12.74 -2.04 2.31
CA SER A 275 12.45 -0.60 2.44
C SER A 275 11.55 -0.31 3.64
N ASP A 276 12.16 -0.35 4.82
CA ASP A 276 11.81 0.47 5.98
C ASP A 276 10.45 0.23 6.67
N TYR A 277 10.07 -1.04 6.89
CA TYR A 277 8.93 -1.38 7.75
C TYR A 277 9.25 -1.34 9.27
N LEU A 278 10.53 -1.35 9.66
CA LEU A 278 10.95 -1.42 11.07
C LEU A 278 11.37 -0.08 11.69
N GLN A 279 11.51 1.00 10.93
CA GLN A 279 11.87 2.31 11.52
C GLN A 279 10.66 3.19 11.88
N TYR A 280 9.43 2.79 11.49
CA TYR A 280 8.20 3.54 11.76
C TYR A 280 7.33 3.01 12.91
N VAL A 281 7.79 1.98 13.63
CA VAL A 281 7.04 1.38 14.75
C VAL A 281 7.60 1.81 16.12
N GLN A 282 8.67 2.62 16.18
CA GLN A 282 9.22 3.17 17.43
C GLN A 282 9.70 4.63 17.31
N GLY A 283 8.91 5.50 16.68
CA GLY A 283 9.16 6.96 16.63
C GLY A 283 7.89 7.79 16.71
#